data_AF-A0A525P5G5-F1
#
_entry.id   AF-A0A525P5G5-F1
#
_cell.length_a   1.000
_cell.length_b   1.000
_cell.length_c   1.000
_cell.angle_alpha   90.00
_cell.angle_beta   90.00
_cell.angle_gamma   90.00
#
_symmetry.space_group_name_H-M   'P 1'
#
loop_
_entity.id
_entity.type
_entity.pdbx_description
1 polymer ?
#
loop_
_entity_poly.entity_id
_entity_poly.type
_entity_poly.pdbx_seq_one_letter_code
_entity_poly.pdbx_strand_id
1 'polypeptide(L)'
;MPAVMFLSVVALVFLFRYSPRPMHAAAVGWGFAVGYFMHGWTWLLSPFMVDAERYAWMAPFALVLLCGGLALYWGLAFGIARWLSPRSWPLIILLPTAELLRGYLFTGFPWGMFSQGLVNLWPGQGLAVIGPYGMTLLFVGLAVACARPASGLFVRRAGMYALWGVAAVLLIVPFSRSEAALTDFTIRMVQPNAAQKDKWDPTKIPEFFDRQLAFTSAPPAPGSRQPDLILWSETAIAWPLDLAQGALDYISVAAEGKPVVLGVQRRTETQFYNSAILLG
;
A
#
# COMPACT_ATOMS: atom_id res chain seq x y z
N MET A 1 -1.20 1.28 16.63
CA MET A 1 -1.97 0.81 15.45
C MET A 1 -1.89 -0.72 15.25
N PRO A 2 -0.71 -1.36 15.19
CA PRO A 2 -0.59 -2.79 14.84
C PRO A 2 -1.22 -3.75 15.87
N ALA A 3 -1.09 -3.44 17.16
CA ALA A 3 -1.73 -4.21 18.23
C ALA A 3 -3.25 -4.15 18.16
N VAL A 4 -3.83 -2.96 17.91
CA VAL A 4 -5.29 -2.80 17.73
C VAL A 4 -5.76 -3.62 16.55
N MET A 5 -5.08 -3.52 15.40
CA MET A 5 -5.37 -4.33 14.22
C MET A 5 -5.31 -5.83 14.52
N PHE A 6 -4.26 -6.29 15.23
CA PHE A 6 -4.14 -7.70 15.62
C PHE A 6 -5.29 -8.14 16.52
N LEU A 7 -5.61 -7.35 17.55
CA LEU A 7 -6.74 -7.62 18.44
C LEU A 7 -8.08 -7.62 17.70
N SER A 8 -8.26 -6.75 16.71
CA SER A 8 -9.44 -6.75 15.85
C SER A 8 -9.55 -8.04 15.04
N VAL A 9 -8.44 -8.58 14.52
CA VAL A 9 -8.44 -9.88 13.83
C VAL A 9 -8.68 -11.04 14.80
N VAL A 10 -8.13 -11.00 16.02
CA VAL A 10 -8.46 -11.98 17.07
C VAL A 10 -9.96 -11.95 17.40
N ALA A 11 -10.54 -10.77 17.56
CA ALA A 11 -11.97 -10.59 17.79
C ALA A 11 -12.80 -11.08 16.60
N LEU A 12 -12.37 -10.82 15.36
CA LEU A 12 -13.00 -11.33 14.16
C LEU A 12 -13.01 -12.86 14.11
N VAL A 13 -11.88 -13.51 14.44
CA VAL A 13 -11.82 -14.98 14.52
C VAL A 13 -12.73 -15.49 15.65
N PHE A 14 -12.83 -14.76 16.77
CA PHE A 14 -13.78 -15.10 17.83
C PHE A 14 -15.23 -15.05 17.31
N LEU A 15 -15.65 -13.97 16.65
CA LEU A 15 -16.98 -13.84 16.03
C LEU A 15 -17.25 -14.97 15.01
N PHE A 16 -16.26 -15.32 14.20
CA PHE A 16 -16.37 -16.44 13.28
C PHE A 16 -16.72 -17.75 14.02
N ARG A 17 -16.13 -18.01 15.20
CA ARG A 17 -16.40 -19.24 15.97
C ARG A 17 -17.86 -19.38 16.38
N TYR A 18 -18.52 -18.27 16.70
CA TYR A 18 -19.94 -18.22 17.08
C TYR A 18 -20.88 -18.10 15.89
N SER A 19 -20.37 -18.16 14.66
CA SER A 19 -21.16 -18.14 13.43
C SER A 19 -21.39 -19.57 12.93
N PRO A 20 -22.54 -20.21 13.23
CA PRO A 20 -22.71 -21.64 12.98
C PRO A 20 -22.95 -21.99 11.52
N ARG A 21 -23.54 -21.08 10.73
CA ARG A 21 -23.88 -21.30 9.32
C ARG A 21 -22.90 -20.57 8.41
N PRO A 22 -22.57 -21.13 7.22
CA PRO A 22 -21.70 -20.48 6.23
C PRO A 22 -22.14 -19.05 5.89
N MET A 23 -23.45 -18.82 5.70
CA MET A 23 -23.96 -17.48 5.41
C MET A 23 -23.74 -16.47 6.55
N HIS A 24 -23.88 -16.89 7.81
CA HIS A 24 -23.57 -16.02 8.95
C HIS A 24 -22.08 -15.70 9.02
N ALA A 25 -21.21 -16.71 8.80
CA ALA A 25 -19.77 -16.50 8.76
C ALA A 25 -19.38 -15.55 7.63
N ALA A 26 -19.98 -15.70 6.45
CA ALA A 26 -19.77 -14.81 5.32
C ALA A 26 -20.21 -13.37 5.62
N ALA A 27 -21.37 -13.18 6.24
CA ALA A 27 -21.84 -11.87 6.66
C ALA A 27 -20.91 -11.21 7.70
N VAL A 28 -20.37 -11.99 8.65
CA VAL A 28 -19.37 -11.50 9.62
C VAL A 28 -18.07 -11.08 8.93
N GLY A 29 -17.52 -11.92 8.06
CA GLY A 29 -16.29 -11.62 7.32
C GLY A 29 -16.45 -10.40 6.41
N TRP A 30 -17.57 -10.33 5.69
CA TRP A 30 -17.92 -9.21 4.83
C TRP A 30 -18.11 -7.92 5.64
N GLY A 31 -18.96 -7.93 6.68
CA GLY A 31 -19.25 -6.74 7.47
C GLY A 31 -18.01 -6.16 8.16
N PHE A 32 -17.13 -7.02 8.67
CA PHE A 32 -15.85 -6.58 9.22
C PHE A 32 -14.97 -5.93 8.14
N ALA A 33 -14.83 -6.59 6.98
CA ALA A 33 -14.01 -6.08 5.88
C ALA A 33 -14.53 -4.73 5.37
N VAL A 34 -15.86 -4.56 5.24
CA VAL A 34 -16.47 -3.27 4.87
C VAL A 34 -16.05 -2.18 5.84
N GLY A 35 -16.21 -2.39 7.15
CA GLY A 35 -15.83 -1.39 8.15
C GLY A 35 -14.33 -1.08 8.13
N TYR A 36 -13.49 -2.12 8.00
CA TYR A 36 -12.04 -1.99 7.92
C TYR A 36 -11.60 -1.21 6.68
N PHE A 37 -12.14 -1.54 5.50
CA PHE A 37 -11.83 -0.87 4.24
C PHE A 37 -12.37 0.56 4.20
N MET A 38 -13.60 0.81 4.65
CA MET A 38 -14.16 2.16 4.71
C MET A 38 -13.34 3.07 5.62
N HIS A 39 -12.85 2.57 6.76
CA HIS A 39 -11.99 3.35 7.65
C HIS A 39 -10.60 3.56 7.05
N GLY A 40 -9.99 2.52 6.49
CA GLY A 40 -8.64 2.57 5.93
C GLY A 40 -8.54 3.34 4.60
N TRP A 41 -9.63 3.44 3.85
CA TRP A 41 -9.66 4.03 2.50
C TRP A 41 -10.54 5.27 2.40
N THR A 42 -10.74 6.00 3.51
CA THR A 42 -11.41 7.31 3.48
C THR A 42 -10.75 8.30 2.51
N TRP A 43 -9.46 8.14 2.24
CA TRP A 43 -8.72 8.91 1.24
C TRP A 43 -9.23 8.73 -0.19
N LEU A 44 -10.01 7.68 -0.50
CA LEU A 44 -10.66 7.52 -1.81
C LEU A 44 -11.66 8.64 -2.14
N LEU A 45 -12.05 9.44 -1.14
CA LEU A 45 -12.87 10.63 -1.35
C LEU A 45 -12.05 11.76 -1.98
N SER A 46 -10.73 11.85 -1.72
CA SER A 46 -9.89 12.98 -2.12
C SER A 46 -9.82 13.23 -3.63
N PRO A 47 -9.72 12.22 -4.52
CA PRO A 47 -9.73 12.44 -5.97
C PRO A 47 -11.00 13.14 -6.47
N PHE A 48 -12.17 12.85 -5.86
CA PHE A 48 -13.43 13.49 -6.22
C PHE A 48 -13.52 14.96 -5.79
N MET A 49 -12.65 15.39 -4.86
CA MET A 49 -12.61 16.76 -4.36
C MET A 49 -11.73 17.69 -5.21
N VAL A 50 -11.02 17.15 -6.23
CA VAL A 50 -10.22 17.97 -7.17
C VAL A 50 -11.12 18.89 -7.99
N ASP A 51 -12.25 18.36 -8.47
CA ASP A 51 -13.35 19.08 -9.13
C ASP A 51 -14.67 18.69 -8.43
N ALA A 52 -14.84 19.24 -7.23
CA ALA A 52 -15.90 18.84 -6.31
C ALA A 52 -17.31 19.17 -6.84
N GLU A 53 -17.48 20.30 -7.52
CA GLU A 53 -18.77 20.72 -8.09
C GLU A 53 -19.32 19.65 -9.06
N ARG A 54 -18.42 19.02 -9.82
CA ARG A 54 -18.79 18.00 -10.79
C ARG A 54 -18.89 16.60 -10.20
N TYR A 55 -17.95 16.23 -9.31
CA TYR A 55 -17.73 14.82 -8.96
C TYR A 55 -17.98 14.46 -7.48
N ALA A 56 -18.11 15.42 -6.56
CA ALA A 56 -18.20 15.12 -5.13
C ALA A 56 -19.40 14.25 -4.76
N TRP A 57 -20.52 14.39 -5.47
CA TRP A 57 -21.73 13.58 -5.24
C TRP A 57 -21.49 12.07 -5.46
N MET A 58 -20.52 11.69 -6.29
CA MET A 58 -20.17 10.29 -6.58
C MET A 58 -19.33 9.65 -5.46
N ALA A 59 -18.58 10.46 -4.72
CA ALA A 59 -17.59 10.01 -3.74
C ALA A 59 -18.13 9.02 -2.69
N PRO A 60 -19.28 9.26 -2.02
CA PRO A 60 -19.80 8.31 -1.04
C PRO A 60 -20.19 6.96 -1.67
N PHE A 61 -20.78 6.98 -2.88
CA PHE A 61 -21.13 5.76 -3.59
C PHE A 61 -19.89 4.98 -4.03
N ALA A 62 -18.88 5.67 -4.55
CA ALA A 62 -17.62 5.04 -4.92
C ALA A 62 -16.95 4.35 -3.72
N LEU A 63 -16.91 5.01 -2.56
CA LEU A 63 -16.35 4.44 -1.34
C LEU A 63 -17.15 3.21 -0.87
N VAL A 64 -18.47 3.34 -0.73
CA VAL A 64 -19.32 2.25 -0.22
C VAL A 64 -19.33 1.05 -1.16
N LEU A 65 -19.49 1.27 -2.47
CA LEU A 65 -19.55 0.19 -3.44
C LEU A 65 -18.20 -0.50 -3.62
N LEU A 66 -17.08 0.25 -3.63
CA LEU A 66 -15.75 -0.34 -3.73
C LEU A 66 -15.41 -1.16 -2.48
N CYS A 67 -15.60 -0.59 -1.29
CA CYS A 67 -15.37 -1.30 -0.02
C CYS A 67 -16.29 -2.51 0.12
N GLY A 68 -17.58 -2.36 -0.19
CA GLY A 68 -18.57 -3.43 -0.20
C GLY A 68 -18.24 -4.56 -1.17
N GLY A 69 -17.86 -4.21 -2.40
CA GLY A 69 -17.48 -5.17 -3.44
C GLY A 69 -16.20 -5.91 -3.10
N LEU A 70 -15.15 -5.21 -2.67
CA LEU A 70 -13.88 -5.84 -2.29
C LEU A 70 -13.98 -6.61 -0.97
N ALA A 71 -14.91 -6.27 -0.08
CA ALA A 71 -15.21 -7.06 1.12
C ALA A 71 -15.80 -8.44 0.80
N LEU A 72 -16.35 -8.65 -0.41
CA LEU A 72 -16.89 -9.96 -0.81
C LEU A 72 -15.81 -11.05 -0.81
N TYR A 73 -14.55 -10.70 -1.06
CA TYR A 73 -13.43 -11.65 -0.96
C TYR A 73 -13.30 -12.22 0.46
N TRP A 74 -13.45 -11.39 1.49
CA TRP A 74 -13.39 -11.81 2.89
C TRP A 74 -14.66 -12.54 3.30
N GLY A 75 -15.82 -12.06 2.86
CA GLY A 75 -17.08 -12.77 3.07
C GLY A 75 -17.04 -14.19 2.50
N LEU A 76 -16.53 -14.35 1.28
CA LEU A 76 -16.36 -15.66 0.65
C LEU A 76 -15.36 -16.54 1.41
N ALA A 77 -14.20 -16.00 1.81
CA ALA A 77 -13.22 -16.73 2.61
C ALA A 77 -13.83 -17.28 3.91
N PHE A 78 -14.63 -16.47 4.61
CA PHE A 78 -15.29 -16.87 5.85
C PHE A 78 -16.42 -17.87 5.59
N GLY A 79 -17.24 -17.67 4.57
CA GLY A 79 -18.30 -18.60 4.20
C GLY A 79 -17.74 -19.98 3.85
N ILE A 80 -16.72 -20.03 2.99
CA ILE A 80 -16.04 -21.28 2.61
C ILE A 80 -15.34 -21.91 3.82
N ALA A 81 -14.66 -21.11 4.66
CA ALA A 81 -13.99 -21.63 5.85
C ALA A 81 -14.96 -22.36 6.79
N ARG A 82 -16.15 -21.78 6.99
CA ARG A 82 -17.22 -22.37 7.81
C ARG A 82 -17.84 -23.60 7.15
N TRP A 83 -17.99 -23.59 5.82
CA TRP A 83 -18.48 -24.75 5.09
C TRP A 83 -17.52 -25.95 5.18
N LEU A 84 -16.20 -25.71 5.10
CA LEU A 84 -15.18 -26.76 5.18
C LEU A 84 -14.99 -27.32 6.59
N SER A 85 -15.18 -26.52 7.64
CA SER A 85 -14.87 -26.93 9.01
C SER A 85 -15.64 -26.13 10.05
N PRO A 86 -16.06 -26.77 11.16
CA PRO A 86 -16.58 -26.05 12.30
C PRO A 86 -15.49 -25.29 13.09
N ARG A 87 -14.21 -25.52 12.79
CA ARG A 87 -13.05 -24.91 13.44
C ARG A 87 -12.49 -23.76 12.60
N SER A 88 -11.77 -22.83 13.23
CA SER A 88 -11.21 -21.63 12.56
C SER A 88 -9.95 -21.86 11.73
N TRP A 89 -9.38 -23.07 11.69
CA TRP A 89 -8.12 -23.31 10.97
C TRP A 89 -8.18 -23.00 9.47
N PRO A 90 -9.30 -23.19 8.72
CA PRO A 90 -9.32 -22.89 7.29
C PRO A 90 -9.09 -21.40 7.00
N LEU A 91 -9.42 -20.50 7.93
CA LEU A 91 -9.17 -19.06 7.76
C LEU A 91 -7.67 -18.74 7.59
N ILE A 92 -6.78 -19.56 8.18
CA ILE A 92 -5.32 -19.40 8.06
C ILE A 92 -4.88 -19.45 6.59
N ILE A 93 -5.58 -20.23 5.76
CA ILE A 93 -5.28 -20.37 4.33
C ILE A 93 -6.23 -19.49 3.49
N LEU A 94 -7.53 -19.55 3.77
CA LEU A 94 -8.54 -18.91 2.92
C LEU A 94 -8.50 -17.39 2.96
N LEU A 95 -8.18 -16.77 4.11
CA LEU A 95 -8.13 -15.31 4.17
C LEU A 95 -6.92 -14.73 3.40
N PRO A 96 -5.68 -15.24 3.56
CA PRO A 96 -4.56 -14.85 2.70
C PRO A 96 -4.81 -15.14 1.21
N THR A 97 -5.44 -16.27 0.88
CA THR A 97 -5.81 -16.58 -0.52
C THR A 97 -6.82 -15.57 -1.06
N ALA A 98 -7.82 -15.17 -0.27
CA ALA A 98 -8.75 -14.14 -0.68
C ALA A 98 -8.07 -12.78 -0.88
N GLU A 99 -7.10 -12.42 -0.04
CA GLU A 99 -6.26 -11.23 -0.23
C GLU A 99 -5.40 -11.31 -1.50
N LEU A 100 -4.86 -12.49 -1.81
CA LEU A 100 -4.14 -12.73 -3.05
C LEU A 100 -5.07 -12.55 -4.25
N LEU A 101 -6.25 -13.17 -4.25
CA LEU A 101 -7.23 -13.01 -5.33
C LEU A 101 -7.67 -11.54 -5.49
N ARG A 102 -7.93 -10.83 -4.39
CA ARG A 102 -8.26 -9.40 -4.40
C ARG A 102 -7.14 -8.54 -5.00
N GLY A 103 -5.89 -8.98 -4.85
CA GLY A 103 -4.71 -8.29 -5.38
C GLY A 103 -4.44 -8.53 -6.87
N TYR A 104 -5.09 -9.51 -7.51
CA TYR A 104 -4.79 -9.91 -8.90
C TYR A 104 -6.01 -9.96 -9.83
N LEU A 105 -7.19 -10.33 -9.33
CA LEU A 105 -8.39 -10.39 -10.16
C LEU A 105 -8.85 -8.96 -10.53
N PHE A 106 -9.30 -8.80 -11.79
CA PHE A 106 -9.76 -7.51 -12.33
C PHE A 106 -8.74 -6.38 -12.16
N THR A 107 -7.48 -6.64 -12.55
CA THR A 107 -6.29 -5.77 -12.38
C THR A 107 -5.82 -5.57 -10.94
N GLY A 108 -6.64 -5.93 -9.94
CA GLY A 108 -6.26 -6.04 -8.55
C GLY A 108 -6.29 -4.73 -7.75
N PHE A 109 -6.59 -4.85 -6.45
CA PHE A 109 -6.52 -3.74 -5.50
C PHE A 109 -5.92 -4.21 -4.16
N PRO A 110 -4.60 -4.42 -4.05
CA PRO A 110 -3.94 -4.97 -2.86
C PRO A 110 -3.62 -3.92 -1.77
N TRP A 111 -4.56 -3.01 -1.50
CA TRP A 111 -4.41 -2.02 -0.43
C TRP A 111 -4.90 -2.53 0.91
N GLY A 112 -4.32 -2.02 2.01
CA GLY A 112 -4.77 -2.30 3.38
C GLY A 112 -4.58 -3.73 3.85
N MET A 113 -3.54 -4.44 3.40
CA MET A 113 -3.23 -5.77 3.96
C MET A 113 -2.73 -5.64 5.40
N PHE A 114 -3.07 -6.59 6.28
CA PHE A 114 -2.57 -6.59 7.66
C PHE A 114 -1.04 -6.54 7.73
N SER A 115 -0.37 -7.21 6.79
CA SER A 115 1.08 -7.24 6.69
C SER A 115 1.71 -5.88 6.35
N GLN A 116 1.00 -4.99 5.64
CA GLN A 116 1.46 -3.62 5.38
C GLN A 116 1.47 -2.78 6.66
N GLY A 117 0.58 -3.07 7.62
CA GLY A 117 0.59 -2.42 8.94
C GLY A 117 1.80 -2.76 9.81
N LEU A 118 2.66 -3.67 9.37
CA LEU A 118 3.92 -4.04 10.03
C LEU A 118 5.13 -3.29 9.47
N VAL A 119 4.95 -2.49 8.40
CA VAL A 119 6.01 -1.64 7.86
C VAL A 119 6.47 -0.68 8.96
N ASN A 120 7.80 -0.53 9.12
CA ASN A 120 8.48 0.17 10.22
C ASN A 120 8.47 -0.51 11.59
N LEU A 121 8.05 -1.77 11.67
CA LEU A 121 8.24 -2.60 12.85
C LEU A 121 9.17 -3.76 12.52
N TRP A 122 9.86 -4.26 13.54
CA TRP A 122 10.74 -5.44 13.48
C TRP A 122 10.06 -6.66 12.81
N PRO A 123 8.79 -7.01 13.09
CA PRO A 123 8.12 -8.12 12.40
C PRO A 123 7.91 -7.87 10.90
N GLY A 124 7.90 -6.61 10.47
CA GLY A 124 7.83 -6.21 9.06
C GLY A 124 9.00 -6.71 8.23
N GLN A 125 10.15 -7.08 8.84
CA GLN A 125 11.27 -7.71 8.12
C GLN A 125 10.87 -9.04 7.44
N GLY A 126 9.86 -9.73 7.96
CA GLY A 126 9.32 -10.94 7.33
C GLY A 126 8.72 -10.69 5.94
N LEU A 127 8.32 -9.44 5.62
CA LEU A 127 7.87 -9.05 4.28
C LEU A 127 8.92 -9.34 3.21
N ALA A 128 10.21 -9.19 3.53
CA ALA A 128 11.31 -9.46 2.59
C ALA A 128 11.57 -10.96 2.38
N VAL A 129 11.07 -11.84 3.25
CA VAL A 129 11.33 -13.29 3.22
C VAL A 129 10.16 -14.05 2.61
N ILE A 130 8.94 -13.79 3.09
CA ILE A 130 7.73 -14.55 2.71
C ILE A 130 6.67 -13.68 2.02
N GLY A 131 6.98 -12.41 1.77
CA GLY A 131 6.08 -11.47 1.11
C GLY A 131 4.88 -11.06 1.97
N PRO A 132 4.04 -10.14 1.47
CA PRO A 132 2.87 -9.64 2.19
C PRO A 132 1.82 -10.73 2.47
N TYR A 133 1.62 -11.68 1.55
CA TYR A 133 0.63 -12.75 1.72
C TYR A 133 1.07 -13.81 2.72
N GLY A 134 2.35 -14.20 2.72
CA GLY A 134 2.91 -15.09 3.74
C GLY A 134 2.84 -14.46 5.13
N MET A 135 3.13 -13.16 5.24
CA MET A 135 2.97 -12.42 6.49
C MET A 135 1.51 -12.36 6.94
N THR A 136 0.55 -12.17 6.03
CA THR A 136 -0.89 -12.25 6.34
C THR A 136 -1.27 -13.65 6.85
N LEU A 137 -0.73 -14.72 6.26
CA LEU A 137 -0.95 -16.09 6.73
C LEU A 137 -0.46 -16.28 8.17
N LEU A 138 0.76 -15.82 8.49
CA LEU A 138 1.29 -15.86 9.85
C LEU A 138 0.40 -15.06 10.81
N PHE A 139 0.04 -13.84 10.42
CA PHE A 139 -0.81 -12.94 11.22
C PHE A 139 -2.15 -13.59 11.58
N VAL A 140 -2.81 -14.20 10.60
CA VAL A 140 -4.09 -14.91 10.80
C VAL A 140 -3.89 -16.19 11.59
N GLY A 141 -2.81 -16.94 11.35
CA GLY A 141 -2.44 -18.13 12.13
C GLY A 141 -2.28 -17.83 13.62
N LEU A 142 -1.58 -16.73 13.94
CA LEU A 142 -1.43 -16.23 15.30
C LEU A 142 -2.78 -15.81 15.90
N ALA A 143 -3.61 -15.07 15.14
CA ALA A 143 -4.93 -14.68 15.62
C ALA A 143 -5.83 -15.90 15.90
N VAL A 144 -5.79 -16.93 15.05
CA VAL A 144 -6.50 -18.20 15.25
C VAL A 144 -5.99 -18.95 16.47
N ALA A 145 -4.68 -18.92 16.74
CA ALA A 145 -4.10 -19.49 17.95
C ALA A 145 -4.55 -18.73 19.21
N CYS A 146 -4.60 -17.39 19.16
CA CYS A 146 -5.03 -16.54 20.27
C CYS A 146 -6.53 -16.65 20.58
N ALA A 147 -7.37 -16.81 19.55
CA ALA A 147 -8.81 -16.97 19.72
C ALA A 147 -9.23 -18.38 20.19
N ARG A 148 -8.29 -19.25 20.56
CA ARG A 148 -8.60 -20.57 21.13
C ARG A 148 -8.87 -20.45 22.64
N PRO A 149 -10.01 -20.98 23.14
CA PRO A 149 -10.24 -21.04 24.57
C PRO A 149 -9.17 -21.91 25.22
N ALA A 150 -8.71 -21.50 26.41
CA ALA A 150 -7.73 -22.21 27.22
C ALA A 150 -8.31 -23.48 27.88
N SER A 151 -9.08 -24.29 27.15
CA SER A 151 -9.68 -25.53 27.63
C SER A 151 -9.07 -26.75 26.91
N GLY A 152 -8.59 -27.72 27.71
CA GLY A 152 -7.96 -28.96 27.26
C GLY A 152 -6.79 -29.41 28.15
N LEU A 153 -6.27 -30.62 27.90
CA LEU A 153 -5.14 -31.21 28.62
C LEU A 153 -3.92 -30.28 28.68
N PHE A 154 -3.12 -30.43 29.74
CA PHE A 154 -1.90 -29.65 30.01
C PHE A 154 -0.98 -29.50 28.79
N VAL A 155 -0.75 -30.59 28.04
CA VAL A 155 0.09 -30.60 26.82
C VAL A 155 -0.42 -29.64 25.74
N ARG A 156 -1.75 -29.54 25.58
CA ARG A 156 -2.38 -28.65 24.59
C ARG A 156 -2.33 -27.19 25.02
N ARG A 157 -2.36 -26.92 26.32
CA ARG A 157 -2.10 -25.58 26.88
C ARG A 157 -0.63 -25.20 26.74
N ALA A 158 0.30 -26.10 27.05
CA ALA A 158 1.73 -25.88 26.91
C ALA A 158 2.14 -25.60 25.45
N GLY A 159 1.61 -26.36 24.49
CA GLY A 159 1.83 -26.09 23.06
C GLY A 159 1.23 -24.76 22.59
N MET A 160 0.10 -24.35 23.17
CA MET A 160 -0.48 -23.03 22.91
C MET A 160 0.39 -21.92 23.50
N TYR A 161 0.80 -22.01 24.77
CA TYR A 161 1.71 -21.03 25.38
C TYR A 161 3.08 -20.99 24.69
N ALA A 162 3.59 -22.11 24.20
CA ALA A 162 4.81 -22.16 23.39
C ALA A 162 4.60 -21.43 22.06
N LEU A 163 3.48 -21.65 21.37
CA LEU A 163 3.15 -20.93 20.14
C LEU A 163 2.96 -19.43 20.38
N TRP A 164 2.35 -19.05 21.50
CA TRP A 164 2.22 -17.64 21.92
C TRP A 164 3.59 -17.05 22.29
N GLY A 165 4.46 -17.84 22.90
CA GLY A 165 5.85 -17.48 23.21
C GLY A 165 6.67 -17.28 21.93
N VAL A 166 6.53 -18.16 20.94
CA VAL A 166 7.17 -18.01 19.62
C VAL A 166 6.59 -16.83 18.87
N ALA A 167 5.27 -16.62 18.92
CA ALA A 167 4.63 -15.44 18.35
C ALA A 167 5.14 -14.15 18.99
N ALA A 168 5.19 -14.11 20.32
CA ALA A 168 5.73 -12.99 21.07
C ALA A 168 7.21 -12.78 20.76
N VAL A 169 8.01 -13.85 20.69
CA VAL A 169 9.43 -13.78 20.33
C VAL A 169 9.63 -13.29 18.89
N LEU A 170 8.85 -13.75 17.92
CA LEU A 170 8.91 -13.24 16.55
C LEU A 170 8.42 -11.79 16.44
N LEU A 171 7.56 -11.35 17.37
CA LEU A 171 7.06 -9.98 17.44
C LEU A 171 8.00 -9.03 18.21
N ILE A 172 8.80 -9.55 19.16
CA ILE A 172 9.56 -8.78 20.16
C ILE A 172 11.07 -8.90 19.95
N VAL A 173 11.58 -10.10 19.60
CA VAL A 173 13.01 -10.33 19.41
C VAL A 173 13.41 -9.86 18.02
N PRO A 174 14.24 -8.81 17.94
CA PRO A 174 14.66 -8.28 16.66
C PRO A 174 15.57 -9.28 15.96
N PHE A 175 15.08 -9.90 14.89
CA PHE A 175 15.93 -10.37 13.81
C PHE A 175 16.34 -9.12 13.01
N SER A 176 17.28 -8.34 13.55
CA SER A 176 17.77 -7.15 12.87
C SER A 176 18.71 -7.58 11.76
N ARG A 177 18.34 -7.37 10.50
CA ARG A 177 19.35 -7.11 9.47
C ARG A 177 20.07 -5.81 9.87
N SER A 178 21.38 -5.76 9.65
CA SER A 178 22.15 -4.53 9.79
C SER A 178 21.50 -3.42 8.97
N GLU A 179 21.56 -2.18 9.46
CA GLU A 179 21.13 -1.02 8.68
C GLU A 179 21.77 -1.07 7.29
N ALA A 180 20.98 -0.71 6.28
CA ALA A 180 21.50 -0.66 4.92
C ALA A 180 22.64 0.36 4.89
N ALA A 181 23.83 -0.06 4.44
CA ALA A 181 24.95 0.83 4.29
C ALA A 181 24.57 1.93 3.29
N LEU A 182 24.58 3.18 3.75
CA LEU A 182 24.37 4.32 2.88
C LEU A 182 25.55 4.43 1.92
N THR A 183 25.26 4.63 0.64
CA THR A 183 26.29 4.94 -0.36
C THR A 183 26.71 6.40 -0.25
N ASP A 184 27.86 6.73 -0.85
CA ASP A 184 28.33 8.09 -0.96
C ASP A 184 27.56 8.96 -1.98
N PHE A 185 26.64 8.35 -2.76
CA PHE A 185 25.81 9.03 -3.75
C PHE A 185 24.73 9.92 -3.12
N THR A 186 24.54 11.10 -3.70
CA THR A 186 23.53 12.08 -3.32
C THR A 186 22.48 12.24 -4.42
N ILE A 187 21.21 11.98 -4.10
CA ILE A 187 20.09 12.14 -5.03
C ILE A 187 19.29 13.39 -4.66
N ARG A 188 19.03 14.27 -5.65
CA ARG A 188 18.13 15.42 -5.49
C ARG A 188 16.75 15.08 -6.03
N MET A 189 15.73 15.09 -5.18
CA MET A 189 14.33 14.93 -5.59
C MET A 189 13.67 16.30 -5.75
N VAL A 190 13.12 16.58 -6.93
CA VAL A 190 12.47 17.84 -7.27
C VAL A 190 10.96 17.68 -7.20
N GLN A 191 10.30 18.51 -6.37
CA GLN A 191 8.86 18.50 -6.19
C GLN A 191 8.28 19.91 -6.42
N PRO A 192 7.60 20.18 -7.55
CA PRO A 192 7.07 21.51 -7.86
C PRO A 192 5.94 21.98 -6.93
N ASN A 193 5.38 21.08 -6.12
CA ASN A 193 4.19 21.33 -5.30
C ASN A 193 3.02 21.89 -6.13
N ALA A 194 2.83 21.36 -7.34
CA ALA A 194 1.72 21.74 -8.22
C ALA A 194 0.42 21.12 -7.69
N ALA A 195 -0.55 21.97 -7.33
CA ALA A 195 -1.86 21.49 -6.91
C ALA A 195 -2.54 20.72 -8.06
N GLN A 196 -3.20 19.60 -7.76
CA GLN A 196 -3.73 18.71 -8.79
C GLN A 196 -4.71 19.40 -9.75
N LYS A 197 -5.56 20.32 -9.26
CA LYS A 197 -6.50 21.11 -10.06
C LYS A 197 -5.82 22.08 -11.04
N ASP A 198 -4.58 22.46 -10.73
CA ASP A 198 -3.82 23.48 -11.44
C ASP A 198 -2.79 22.86 -12.40
N LYS A 199 -2.48 21.57 -12.23
CA LYS A 199 -1.39 20.87 -12.93
C LYS A 199 -1.46 20.99 -14.46
N TRP A 200 -2.67 21.05 -15.01
CA TRP A 200 -2.92 21.10 -16.45
C TRP A 200 -3.45 22.45 -16.93
N ASP A 201 -3.44 23.48 -16.08
CA ASP A 201 -3.80 24.84 -16.46
C ASP A 201 -2.68 25.44 -17.34
N PRO A 202 -2.97 25.80 -18.60
CA PRO A 202 -1.98 26.38 -19.52
C PRO A 202 -1.26 27.61 -18.97
N THR A 203 -1.92 28.36 -18.07
CA THR A 203 -1.35 29.57 -17.47
C THR A 203 -0.37 29.27 -16.33
N LYS A 204 -0.47 28.10 -15.68
CA LYS A 204 0.36 27.69 -14.54
C LYS A 204 1.46 26.72 -14.90
N ILE A 205 1.36 26.06 -16.05
CA ILE A 205 2.40 25.14 -16.56
C ILE A 205 3.80 25.80 -16.56
N PRO A 206 3.99 27.03 -17.07
CA PRO A 206 5.30 27.68 -17.04
C PRO A 206 5.81 27.90 -15.61
N GLU A 207 4.96 28.35 -14.69
CA GLU A 207 5.32 28.55 -13.29
C GLU A 207 5.88 27.27 -12.65
N PHE A 208 5.20 26.14 -12.85
CA PHE A 208 5.64 24.85 -12.30
C PHE A 208 6.92 24.34 -12.97
N PHE A 209 7.07 24.57 -14.27
CA PHE A 209 8.30 24.20 -14.99
C PHE A 209 9.50 25.02 -14.49
N ASP A 210 9.36 26.34 -14.43
CA ASP A 210 10.42 27.25 -13.97
C ASP A 210 10.82 26.97 -12.52
N ARG A 211 9.85 26.65 -11.65
CA ARG A 211 10.12 26.22 -10.27
C ARG A 211 10.95 24.94 -10.22
N GLN A 212 10.67 23.96 -11.08
CA GLN A 212 11.47 22.72 -11.14
C GLN A 212 12.90 23.00 -11.63
N LEU A 213 13.07 23.87 -12.63
CA LEU A 213 14.40 24.30 -13.08
C LEU A 213 15.16 25.01 -11.96
N ALA A 214 14.51 25.93 -11.23
CA ALA A 214 15.12 26.63 -10.11
C ALA A 214 15.55 25.68 -8.98
N PHE A 215 14.74 24.66 -8.66
CA PHE A 215 15.10 23.64 -7.67
C PHE A 215 16.22 22.70 -8.18
N THR A 216 16.29 22.49 -9.49
CA THR A 216 17.33 21.70 -10.15
C THR A 216 18.69 22.38 -10.05
N SER A 217 18.76 23.69 -10.27
CA SER A 217 20.00 24.48 -10.22
C SER A 217 20.35 25.02 -8.82
N ALA A 218 19.45 24.89 -7.83
CA ALA A 218 19.69 25.40 -6.48
C ALA A 218 20.98 24.83 -5.87
N PRO A 219 21.73 25.62 -5.07
CA PRO A 219 22.87 25.07 -4.35
C PRO A 219 22.42 23.94 -3.40
N PRO A 220 23.26 22.91 -3.17
CA PRO A 220 22.97 21.90 -2.15
C PRO A 220 22.72 22.53 -0.77
N ALA A 221 21.96 21.84 0.07
CA ALA A 221 21.79 22.26 1.46
C ALA A 221 23.18 22.37 2.15
N PRO A 222 23.35 23.30 3.11
CA PRO A 222 24.62 23.43 3.83
C PRO A 222 25.07 22.10 4.43
N GLY A 223 26.29 21.68 4.11
CA GLY A 223 26.86 20.40 4.54
C GLY A 223 26.54 19.20 3.65
N SER A 224 25.72 19.36 2.61
CA SER A 224 25.42 18.31 1.62
C SER A 224 26.36 18.37 0.41
N ARG A 225 26.65 17.20 -0.17
CA ARG A 225 27.39 17.09 -1.44
C ARG A 225 26.53 17.58 -2.61
N GLN A 226 27.18 17.84 -3.74
CA GLN A 226 26.50 18.04 -5.01
C GLN A 226 25.73 16.76 -5.38
N PRO A 227 24.53 16.86 -6.00
CA PRO A 227 23.79 15.68 -6.40
C PRO A 227 24.49 14.97 -7.55
N ASP A 228 24.57 13.65 -7.46
CA ASP A 228 25.03 12.74 -8.51
C ASP A 228 23.89 12.39 -9.48
N LEU A 229 22.64 12.53 -9.03
CA LEU A 229 21.43 12.30 -9.81
C LEU A 229 20.33 13.28 -9.39
N ILE A 230 19.59 13.79 -10.36
CA ILE A 230 18.39 14.60 -10.13
C ILE A 230 17.16 13.81 -10.57
N LEU A 231 16.11 13.78 -9.74
CA LEU A 231 14.87 13.07 -10.00
C LEU A 231 13.69 14.05 -10.01
N TRP A 232 13.00 14.13 -11.14
CA TRP A 232 11.73 14.82 -11.27
C TRP A 232 10.57 13.81 -11.19
N SER A 233 9.40 14.27 -10.73
CA SER A 233 8.25 13.40 -10.45
C SER A 233 7.59 12.79 -11.71
N GLU A 234 6.56 11.98 -11.50
CA GLU A 234 5.72 11.43 -12.57
C GLU A 234 5.02 12.54 -13.37
N THR A 235 5.10 12.46 -14.70
CA THR A 235 4.57 13.48 -15.62
C THR A 235 4.97 14.90 -15.16
N ALA A 236 6.28 15.12 -15.07
CA ALA A 236 6.88 16.35 -14.53
C ALA A 236 6.83 17.52 -15.53
N ILE A 237 6.76 17.21 -16.83
CA ILE A 237 6.55 18.18 -17.89
C ILE A 237 5.18 17.97 -18.55
N ALA A 238 4.57 19.06 -19.00
CA ALA A 238 3.24 19.03 -19.61
C ALA A 238 3.27 18.57 -21.08
N TRP A 239 4.42 18.72 -21.75
CA TRP A 239 4.59 18.34 -23.15
C TRP A 239 4.89 16.85 -23.29
N PRO A 240 4.32 16.18 -24.30
CA PRO A 240 4.69 14.80 -24.61
C PRO A 240 6.12 14.76 -25.17
N LEU A 241 6.79 13.62 -24.99
CA LEU A 241 8.22 13.46 -25.25
C LEU A 241 8.65 13.88 -26.68
N ASP A 242 7.82 13.58 -27.68
CA ASP A 242 8.05 13.94 -29.09
C ASP A 242 8.09 15.45 -29.34
N LEU A 243 7.50 16.25 -28.44
CA LEU A 243 7.45 17.71 -28.51
C LEU A 243 8.27 18.39 -27.40
N ALA A 244 8.96 17.61 -26.56
CA ALA A 244 9.56 18.10 -25.34
C ALA A 244 11.00 18.61 -25.52
N GLN A 245 11.60 18.56 -26.72
CA GLN A 245 13.03 18.81 -26.91
C GLN A 245 13.50 20.13 -26.26
N GLY A 246 12.79 21.23 -26.50
CA GLY A 246 13.15 22.52 -25.89
C GLY A 246 13.10 22.48 -24.35
N ALA A 247 12.11 21.82 -23.77
CA ALA A 247 12.04 21.64 -22.31
C ALA A 247 13.20 20.77 -21.79
N LEU A 248 13.56 19.70 -22.51
CA LEU A 248 14.71 18.84 -22.16
C LEU A 248 16.02 19.62 -22.20
N ASP A 249 16.20 20.50 -23.18
CA ASP A 249 17.40 21.35 -23.29
C ASP A 249 17.53 22.26 -22.06
N TYR A 250 16.45 22.94 -21.65
CA TYR A 250 16.44 23.76 -20.42
C TYR A 250 16.76 22.94 -19.16
N ILE A 251 16.25 21.71 -19.06
CA ILE A 251 16.54 20.81 -17.95
C ILE A 251 18.02 20.44 -17.92
N SER A 252 18.61 20.07 -19.07
CA SER A 252 20.04 19.76 -19.19
C SER A 252 20.91 20.94 -18.75
N VAL A 253 20.56 22.17 -19.15
CA VAL A 253 21.26 23.39 -18.73
C VAL A 253 21.15 23.58 -17.21
N ALA A 254 19.94 23.50 -16.65
CA ALA A 254 19.73 23.68 -15.21
C ALA A 254 20.42 22.61 -14.35
N ALA A 255 20.62 21.40 -14.90
CA ALA A 255 21.30 20.30 -14.24
C ALA A 255 22.83 20.39 -14.28
N GLU A 256 23.40 21.31 -15.07
CA GLU A 256 24.86 21.52 -15.20
C GLU A 256 25.63 20.23 -15.52
N GLY A 257 25.08 19.40 -16.42
CA GLY A 257 25.69 18.13 -16.83
C GLY A 257 25.47 16.95 -15.88
N LYS A 258 24.70 17.13 -14.80
CA LYS A 258 24.26 16.01 -13.94
C LYS A 258 23.12 15.25 -14.60
N PRO A 259 23.08 13.91 -14.48
CA PRO A 259 21.99 13.13 -15.04
C PRO A 259 20.65 13.47 -14.34
N VAL A 260 19.59 13.52 -15.13
CA VAL A 260 18.21 13.78 -14.68
C VAL A 260 17.30 12.63 -15.11
N VAL A 261 16.63 12.01 -14.15
CA VAL A 261 15.50 11.11 -14.43
C VAL A 261 14.21 11.89 -14.26
N LEU A 262 13.32 11.84 -15.26
CA LEU A 262 12.03 12.52 -15.20
C LEU A 262 10.89 11.68 -15.76
N GLY A 263 9.70 11.86 -15.19
CA GLY A 263 8.46 11.33 -15.75
C GLY A 263 7.93 12.20 -16.89
N VAL A 264 7.54 11.58 -18.00
CA VAL A 264 7.03 12.24 -19.20
C VAL A 264 5.99 11.36 -19.90
N GLN A 265 5.01 11.99 -20.56
CA GLN A 265 4.11 11.25 -21.44
C GLN A 265 4.82 10.95 -22.76
N ARG A 266 4.88 9.67 -23.14
CA ARG A 266 5.32 9.25 -24.48
C ARG A 266 4.11 8.81 -25.26
N ARG A 267 4.02 9.22 -26.52
CA ARG A 267 2.93 8.79 -27.40
C ARG A 267 3.46 8.28 -28.72
N THR A 268 2.69 7.40 -29.34
CA THR A 268 2.76 7.03 -30.75
C THR A 268 1.46 7.50 -31.42
N GLU A 269 1.22 7.15 -32.67
CA GLU A 269 -0.03 7.52 -33.37
C GLU A 269 -1.29 7.03 -32.65
N THR A 270 -1.23 5.88 -31.97
CA THR A 270 -2.41 5.22 -31.37
C THR A 270 -2.26 4.87 -29.89
N GLN A 271 -1.07 5.03 -29.30
CA GLN A 271 -0.80 4.60 -27.93
C GLN A 271 -0.20 5.73 -27.10
N PHE A 272 -0.61 5.81 -25.84
CA PHE A 272 -0.11 6.77 -24.86
C PHE A 272 0.47 6.02 -23.67
N TYR A 273 1.62 6.48 -23.20
CA TYR A 273 2.40 5.85 -22.14
C TYR A 273 2.79 6.88 -21.11
N ASN A 274 2.61 6.54 -19.84
CA ASN A 274 3.31 7.19 -18.75
C ASN A 274 4.72 6.58 -18.66
N SER A 275 5.74 7.40 -18.89
CA SER A 275 7.12 6.95 -19.09
C SER A 275 8.07 7.67 -18.15
N ALA A 276 9.23 7.06 -17.89
CA ALA A 276 10.38 7.74 -17.29
C ALA A 276 11.53 7.71 -18.29
N ILE A 277 12.27 8.80 -18.39
CA ILE A 277 13.47 8.93 -19.24
C ILE A 277 14.67 9.35 -18.40
N LEU A 278 15.86 9.03 -18.88
CA LEU A 278 17.14 9.51 -18.37
C LEU A 278 17.74 10.50 -19.36
N LEU A 279 18.08 11.68 -18.88
CA LEU A 279 18.73 12.77 -19.60
C LEU A 279 20.12 12.97 -19.00
N GLY A 280 21.19 12.82 -19.78
CA GLY A 280 22.57 12.91 -19.30
C GLY A 280 23.57 12.44 -20.33
#